data_AF-N0DLF6-F1
#
_entry.id   AF-N0DLF6-F1
#
_cell.length_a   1.000
_cell.length_b   1.000
_cell.length_c   1.000
_cell.angle_alpha   90.00
_cell.angle_beta   90.00
_cell.angle_gamma   90.00
#
_symmetry.space_group_name_H-M   'P 1'
#
loop_
_entity.id
_entity.type
_entity.pdbx_description
1 polymer ?
#
loop_
_entity_poly.entity_id
_entity_poly.type
_entity_poly.pdbx_seq_one_letter_code
_entity_poly.pdbx_strand_id
1 'polypeptide(L)'
;MLVTSFLVFTLLMLIIYFFNSGILNKIVSMDFSWCSYYECGFFNGIENVNCFSFTYFSLLVIFVVFDLEVSLLLNMPFQDLLYWNFVGYYCFIILLFIGFLIESSGGYVCWMY
;
A
#
# COMPACT_ATOMS: atom_id res chain seq x y z
N MET A 1 -29.99 10.43 -37.63
CA MET A 1 -28.97 11.02 -36.75
C MET A 1 -28.49 10.05 -35.66
N LEU A 2 -29.37 9.36 -34.92
CA LEU A 2 -28.95 8.36 -33.92
C LEU A 2 -28.19 7.16 -34.51
N VAL A 3 -28.66 6.58 -35.62
CA VAL A 3 -27.99 5.43 -36.26
C VAL A 3 -26.59 5.81 -36.77
N THR A 4 -26.45 7.01 -37.34
CA THR A 4 -25.15 7.53 -37.81
C THR A 4 -24.19 7.81 -36.65
N SER A 5 -24.69 8.33 -35.51
CA SER A 5 -23.84 8.55 -34.33
C SER A 5 -23.38 7.24 -33.69
N PHE A 6 -24.24 6.20 -33.65
CA PHE A 6 -23.85 4.88 -33.17
C PHE A 6 -22.77 4.23 -34.05
N LEU A 7 -22.89 4.33 -35.37
CA LEU A 7 -21.88 3.80 -36.30
C LEU A 7 -20.50 4.47 -36.11
N VAL A 8 -20.47 5.80 -35.96
CA VAL A 8 -19.23 6.54 -35.72
C VAL A 8 -18.60 6.12 -34.39
N PHE A 9 -19.40 5.95 -33.33
CA PHE A 9 -18.90 5.51 -32.03
C PHE A 9 -18.33 4.10 -32.08
N THR A 10 -19.00 3.16 -32.75
CA THR A 10 -18.49 1.78 -32.91
C THR A 10 -17.18 1.72 -33.69
N LEU A 11 -17.02 2.55 -34.72
CA LEU A 11 -15.77 2.63 -35.50
C LEU A 11 -14.62 3.19 -34.66
N LEU A 12 -14.87 4.24 -33.88
CA LEU A 12 -13.89 4.81 -32.96
C LEU A 12 -13.40 3.78 -31.95
N MET A 13 -14.31 3.01 -31.33
CA MET A 13 -13.94 1.99 -30.35
C MET A 13 -13.13 0.85 -30.97
N LEU A 14 -13.43 0.46 -32.21
CA LEU A 14 -12.70 -0.59 -32.91
C LEU A 14 -11.27 -0.15 -33.26
N ILE A 15 -11.09 1.11 -33.68
CA ILE A 15 -9.77 1.70 -33.94
C ILE A 15 -8.94 1.73 -32.65
N ILE A 16 -9.51 2.22 -31.55
CA ILE A 16 -8.83 2.29 -30.26
C ILE A 16 -8.43 0.88 -29.79
N TYR A 17 -9.33 -0.10 -29.89
CA TYR A 17 -9.07 -1.48 -29.51
C TYR A 17 -7.95 -2.10 -30.36
N PHE A 18 -7.91 -1.84 -31.66
CA PHE A 18 -6.89 -2.37 -32.56
C PHE A 18 -5.48 -1.88 -32.16
N PHE A 19 -5.31 -0.58 -31.90
CA PHE A 19 -4.03 -0.01 -31.50
C PHE A 19 -3.59 -0.44 -30.10
N ASN A 20 -4.53 -0.71 -29.19
CA ASN A 20 -4.22 -1.21 -27.85
C ASN A 20 -4.10 -2.74 -27.79
N SER A 21 -4.28 -3.44 -28.91
CA SER A 21 -4.23 -4.89 -28.91
C SER A 21 -2.80 -5.39 -28.72
N GLY A 22 -2.63 -6.34 -27.78
CA GLY A 22 -1.35 -7.02 -27.57
C GLY A 22 -0.87 -7.86 -28.76
N ILE A 23 -1.69 -7.99 -29.82
CA ILE A 23 -1.32 -8.63 -31.09
C ILE A 23 -0.18 -7.85 -31.76
N LEU A 24 -0.24 -6.51 -31.79
CA LEU A 24 0.82 -5.69 -32.39
C LEU A 24 2.15 -5.86 -31.66
N ASN A 25 2.08 -5.98 -30.34
CA ASN A 25 3.24 -6.18 -29.48
C ASN A 25 3.93 -7.55 -29.71
N LYS A 26 3.18 -8.55 -30.19
CA LYS A 26 3.71 -9.90 -30.45
C LYS A 26 4.33 -10.06 -31.84
N ILE A 27 4.01 -9.17 -32.78
CA ILE A 27 4.53 -9.18 -34.16
C ILE A 27 5.96 -8.62 -34.19
N VAL A 28 6.28 -7.70 -33.28
CA VAL A 28 7.65 -7.22 -33.10
C VAL A 28 8.41 -8.29 -32.32
N SER A 29 9.39 -8.93 -32.97
CA SER A 29 10.33 -9.82 -32.30
C SER A 29 11.12 -9.00 -31.29
N MET A 30 10.72 -9.02 -30.02
CA MET A 30 11.48 -8.38 -28.96
C MET A 30 12.77 -9.16 -28.76
N ASP A 31 13.89 -8.46 -28.88
CA ASP A 31 15.19 -9.02 -28.52
C ASP A 31 15.19 -9.33 -27.02
N PHE A 32 15.60 -10.54 -26.65
CA PHE A 32 15.58 -11.04 -25.26
C PHE A 32 16.33 -10.13 -24.26
N SER A 33 17.28 -9.31 -24.73
CA SER A 33 18.02 -8.33 -23.91
C SER A 33 17.15 -7.18 -23.40
N TRP A 34 16.05 -6.85 -24.07
CA TRP A 34 15.11 -5.82 -23.62
C TRP A 34 14.05 -6.40 -22.67
N CYS A 35 13.79 -7.71 -22.78
CA CYS A 35 12.87 -8.44 -21.91
C CYS A 35 13.55 -9.08 -20.69
N SER A 36 14.89 -9.08 -20.62
CA SER A 36 15.62 -9.60 -19.47
C SER A 36 15.45 -8.71 -18.25
N TYR A 37 15.37 -9.32 -17.07
CA TYR A 37 15.33 -8.62 -15.79
C TYR A 37 16.50 -7.62 -15.66
N TYR A 38 16.24 -6.51 -14.96
CA TYR A 38 17.15 -5.37 -14.85
C TYR A 38 18.36 -5.69 -13.96
N GLU A 39 19.28 -6.51 -14.47
CA GLU A 39 20.56 -6.85 -13.84
C GLU A 39 21.72 -6.84 -14.84
N CYS A 40 21.62 -5.96 -15.85
CA CYS A 40 22.71 -5.74 -16.81
C CYS A 40 23.21 -7.04 -17.51
N GLY A 41 22.34 -8.03 -17.74
CA GLY A 41 22.68 -9.26 -18.46
C GLY A 41 23.44 -10.32 -17.66
N PHE A 42 23.58 -10.16 -16.34
CA PHE A 42 24.12 -11.21 -15.48
C PHE A 42 23.06 -12.29 -15.20
N PHE A 43 23.48 -13.56 -15.14
CA PHE A 43 22.60 -14.67 -14.80
C PHE A 43 22.04 -14.46 -13.40
N ASN A 44 20.72 -14.25 -13.33
CA ASN A 44 19.99 -14.21 -12.06
C ASN A 44 19.85 -15.65 -11.54
N GLY A 45 20.96 -16.22 -11.07
CA GLY A 45 21.04 -17.57 -10.50
C GLY A 45 20.62 -17.63 -9.05
N ILE A 46 20.16 -16.51 -8.48
CA ILE A 46 19.67 -16.43 -7.13
C ILE A 46 18.23 -15.94 -7.24
N GLU A 47 17.29 -16.76 -6.79
CA GLU A 47 15.95 -16.28 -6.48
C GLU A 47 16.12 -15.01 -5.65
N ASN A 48 15.64 -13.87 -6.14
CA ASN A 48 15.56 -12.63 -5.37
C ASN A 48 14.53 -12.86 -4.25
N VAL A 49 14.92 -13.67 -3.27
CA VAL A 49 14.31 -13.68 -1.96
C VAL A 49 14.70 -12.33 -1.39
N ASN A 50 13.84 -11.34 -1.64
CA ASN A 50 13.87 -10.11 -0.91
C ASN A 50 13.71 -10.51 0.55
N CYS A 51 14.83 -10.71 1.25
CA CYS A 51 14.88 -10.84 2.69
C CYS A 51 14.41 -9.50 3.24
N PHE A 52 13.09 -9.38 3.34
CA PHE A 52 12.42 -8.23 3.90
C PHE A 52 12.98 -8.04 5.31
N SER A 53 13.51 -6.86 5.59
CA SER A 53 14.13 -6.64 6.90
C SER A 53 13.06 -6.70 7.98
N PHE A 54 13.38 -7.36 9.09
CA PHE A 54 12.49 -7.49 10.24
C PHE A 54 11.99 -6.14 10.77
N THR A 55 12.71 -5.05 10.51
CA THR A 55 12.34 -3.67 10.87
C THR A 55 11.04 -3.20 10.21
N TYR A 56 10.81 -3.54 8.94
CA TYR A 56 9.55 -3.18 8.28
C TYR A 56 8.38 -4.00 8.83
N PHE A 57 8.62 -5.27 9.17
CA PHE A 57 7.59 -6.11 9.76
C PHE A 57 7.14 -5.57 11.13
N SER A 58 8.09 -5.18 12.00
CA SER A 58 7.76 -4.56 13.28
C SER A 58 6.98 -3.26 13.10
N LEU A 59 7.37 -2.39 12.15
CA LEU A 59 6.65 -1.15 11.87
C LEU A 59 5.19 -1.39 11.46
N LEU A 60 4.92 -2.42 10.65
CA LEU A 60 3.57 -2.75 10.22
C LEU A 60 2.70 -3.21 11.40
N VAL A 61 3.23 -4.05 12.27
CA VAL A 61 2.51 -4.52 13.47
C VAL A 61 2.16 -3.33 14.38
N ILE A 62 3.13 -2.44 14.62
CA ILE A 62 2.95 -1.23 15.44
C ILE A 62 1.87 -0.33 14.84
N PHE A 63 1.93 -0.10 13.53
CA PHE A 63 0.96 0.72 12.82
C PHE A 63 -0.47 0.18 13.00
N VAL A 64 -0.67 -1.13 12.87
CA VAL A 64 -1.98 -1.75 13.05
C VAL A 64 -2.50 -1.61 14.48
N VAL A 65 -1.64 -1.79 15.48
CA VAL A 65 -2.03 -1.63 16.90
C VAL A 65 -2.42 -0.18 17.19
N PHE A 66 -1.61 0.78 16.76
CA PHE A 66 -1.88 2.20 17.01
C PHE A 66 -3.13 2.70 16.28
N ASP A 67 -3.41 2.20 15.07
CA ASP A 67 -4.64 2.54 14.33
C ASP A 67 -5.91 2.02 15.04
N LEU A 68 -5.83 0.84 15.66
CA LEU A 68 -6.92 0.31 16.49
C LEU A 68 -7.15 1.19 17.74
N GLU A 69 -6.08 1.60 18.42
CA GLU A 69 -6.18 2.45 19.61
C GLU A 69 -6.75 3.84 19.30
N VAL A 70 -6.37 4.44 18.17
CA VAL A 70 -6.95 5.71 17.69
C VAL A 70 -8.42 5.54 17.31
N SER A 71 -8.78 4.43 16.67
CA SER A 71 -10.17 4.11 16.34
C SER A 71 -11.05 4.00 17.59
N LEU A 72 -10.53 3.51 18.71
CA LEU A 72 -11.23 3.50 20.00
C LEU A 72 -11.43 4.92 20.57
N LEU A 73 -10.44 5.80 20.42
CA LEU A 73 -10.54 7.20 20.84
C LEU A 73 -11.58 7.99 20.03
N LEU A 74 -11.79 7.65 18.76
CA LEU A 74 -12.77 8.32 17.88
C LEU A 74 -14.22 8.19 18.39
N ASN A 75 -14.51 7.21 19.24
CA ASN A 75 -15.83 7.03 19.85
C ASN A 75 -16.11 8.00 21.01
N MET A 76 -15.11 8.70 21.53
CA MET A 76 -15.24 9.65 22.63
C MET A 76 -16.34 10.72 22.45
N PRO A 77 -16.48 11.43 21.31
CA PRO A 77 -17.50 12.45 21.12
C PRO A 77 -18.93 11.91 21.06
N PHE A 78 -19.11 10.60 20.81
CA PHE A 78 -20.43 9.98 20.72
C PHE A 78 -20.96 9.49 22.08
N GLN A 79 -20.13 9.49 23.11
CA GLN A 79 -20.52 9.08 24.47
C GLN A 79 -20.87 10.28 25.33
N ASP A 80 -21.86 10.11 26.21
CA ASP A 80 -22.21 11.14 27.18
C ASP A 80 -21.04 11.46 28.12
N LEU A 81 -20.87 12.75 28.44
CA LEU A 81 -19.83 13.32 29.30
C LEU A 81 -20.04 12.98 30.79
N LEU A 82 -20.09 11.69 31.11
CA LEU A 82 -20.06 11.20 32.48
C LEU A 82 -18.64 11.28 33.04
N TYR A 83 -18.51 11.69 34.30
CA TYR A 83 -17.22 11.85 34.99
C TYR A 83 -16.35 10.58 34.92
N TRP A 84 -16.97 9.40 35.05
CA TRP A 84 -16.27 8.11 34.97
C TRP A 84 -15.70 7.82 33.58
N ASN A 85 -16.42 8.16 32.51
CA ASN A 85 -15.92 7.98 31.13
C ASN A 85 -14.73 8.90 30.86
N PHE A 86 -14.78 10.15 31.33
CA PHE A 86 -13.69 11.11 31.16
C PHE A 86 -12.38 10.62 31.79
N VAL A 87 -12.44 10.08 33.02
CA VAL A 87 -11.26 9.50 33.71
C VAL A 87 -10.73 8.28 32.94
N GLY A 88 -11.62 7.43 32.40
CA GLY A 88 -11.25 6.28 31.59
C GLY A 88 -10.47 6.67 30.33
N TYR A 89 -10.98 7.64 29.57
CA TYR A 89 -10.31 8.15 28.37
C TYR A 89 -8.97 8.82 28.68
N TYR A 90 -8.88 9.59 29.77
CA TYR A 90 -7.62 10.21 30.17
C TYR A 90 -6.56 9.17 30.56
N CYS A 91 -6.96 8.14 31.31
CA CYS A 91 -6.08 7.01 31.63
C CYS A 91 -5.61 6.27 30.36
N PHE A 92 -6.53 6.07 29.40
CA PHE A 92 -6.21 5.44 28.12
C PHE A 92 -5.18 6.24 27.30
N ILE A 93 -5.31 7.56 27.23
CA ILE A 93 -4.32 8.44 26.56
C ILE A 93 -2.94 8.34 27.22
N ILE A 94 -2.88 8.31 28.55
CA ILE A 94 -1.61 8.14 29.27
C ILE A 94 -0.97 6.79 28.94
N LEU A 95 -1.77 5.72 28.89
CA LEU A 95 -1.29 4.38 28.58
C LEU A 95 -0.73 4.30 27.15
N LEU A 96 -1.44 4.89 26.19
CA LEU A 96 -0.99 5.11 24.82
C LEU A 96 0.36 5.83 24.74
N PHE A 97 0.49 6.93 25.49
CA PHE A 97 1.72 7.72 25.51
C PHE A 97 2.91 6.94 26.08
N ILE A 98 2.69 6.17 27.15
CA ILE A 98 3.73 5.32 27.75
C ILE A 98 4.14 4.21 26.79
N GLY A 99 3.17 3.55 26.13
CA GLY A 99 3.43 2.50 25.14
C GLY A 99 4.32 3.02 24.00
N PHE A 100 3.97 4.18 23.45
CA PHE A 100 4.75 4.83 22.41
C PHE A 100 6.19 5.17 22.84
N LEU A 101 6.38 5.66 24.07
CA LEU A 101 7.73 5.96 24.58
C LEU A 101 8.60 4.71 24.74
N ILE A 102 8.03 3.61 25.26
CA ILE A 102 8.75 2.34 25.41
C ILE A 102 9.22 1.86 24.03
N GLU A 103 8.34 1.89 23.05
CA GLU A 103 8.61 1.47 21.68
C GLU A 103 9.65 2.32 20.97
N SER A 104 9.53 3.65 21.09
CA SER A 104 10.50 4.59 20.53
C SER A 104 11.88 4.41 21.16
N SER A 105 11.96 4.07 22.46
CA SER A 105 13.23 3.81 23.14
C SER A 105 13.83 2.43 22.81
N GLY A 106 12.99 1.46 22.42
CA GLY A 106 13.39 0.09 22.07
C GLY A 106 14.11 -0.04 20.71
N GLY A 107 14.20 1.05 19.93
CA GLY A 107 14.97 1.07 18.69
C GLY A 107 14.30 0.36 17.50
N TYR A 108 13.06 -0.13 17.64
CA TYR A 108 12.27 -0.72 16.55
C TYR A 108 11.93 0.29 15.44
N VAL A 109 11.98 1.58 15.75
CA VAL A 109 11.74 2.70 14.83
C VAL A 109 13.05 3.23 14.21
N CYS A 110 14.22 2.77 14.67
CA CYS A 110 15.50 3.22 14.12
C CYS A 110 15.77 2.54 12.79
N TRP A 111 15.75 3.32 11.72
CA TRP A 111 16.20 2.91 10.40
C TRP A 111 17.73 2.96 10.40
N MET A 112 18.38 1.81 10.60
CA MET A 112 19.75 1.67 10.14
C MET A 112 19.68 1.44 8.63
N TYR A 113 20.17 2.42 7.87
CA TYR A 113 20.43 2.29 6.44
C TYR A 113 21.52 1.25 6.18
#